data_AF-A0A952YK39-F1
#
_entry.id   AF-A0A952YK39-F1
#
_cell.length_a   1.000
_cell.length_b   1.000
_cell.length_c   1.000
_cell.angle_alpha   90.00
_cell.angle_beta   90.00
_cell.angle_gamma   90.00
#
_symmetry.space_group_name_H-M   'P 1'
#
loop_
_entity.id
_entity.type
_entity.pdbx_description
1 polymer ?
#
loop_
_entity_poly.entity_id
_entity_poly.type
_entity_poly.pdbx_seq_one_letter_code
_entity_poly.pdbx_strand_id
1 'polypeptide(L)'
;MALTLDQLNSASVAEAVQLLDGLYEHSPWVAERAMAQRPFATLAALKWALVTTLAAASRGEQLGLIRAHPELAGKAMVAKSLTAESTGEQSRAGLTNCTPEEFALLQRLNTDYNARFGFPFILAVRGPRGSGLSRQQIIATFERRLHNPIDFEREEALRNIHRIAEVRLADKFNAEPALGHRVWDWHEDLARHSDPGFKEQGQLTVTYLTEAHLACQRDLMAQMTALGFDEVSRDAVGNIVGVYHGSDPTAPRLLTGSHYDTVRNGGKYDGRLGIFVPMACVERLHQAGRRLPFGIEVVAFAEEEGQRYKATFLGSGALTGHFNPDWLAQTDADGVSMVDAMRSAGLPASLDAIHAIQRDPSRYLGFIEVHIEQGPVLNEMGLPLGVVTSINASVRHVGEVIGMASHAGTTPMDRRRDAACAVAELALYCERRATQDGDSVATIGLLNVPGGSINVVPGRCTFSLDLRAPLDAQRDALERDVLSELQAICERRGLAVKLEKTMAASAAPSAPEWQARWERAVAALGLPAHRMPSGAGHDAMKLHEVMPQAMLFVRGENSGISHNPLESSTSDDIELCVLAFEHVLNQLANETP
;
A
#
# COMPACT_ATOMS: atom_id res chain seq x y z
N MET A 1 26.95 25.34 4.68
CA MET A 1 26.73 25.11 3.24
C MET A 1 26.09 23.75 3.09
N ALA A 2 25.18 23.57 2.13
CA ALA A 2 24.64 22.26 1.83
C ALA A 2 25.75 21.30 1.38
N LEU A 3 25.69 20.07 1.84
CA LEU A 3 26.60 19.00 1.43
C LEU A 3 26.30 18.57 -0.01
N THR A 4 27.31 18.15 -0.76
CA THR A 4 27.15 17.55 -2.09
C THR A 4 27.65 16.11 -2.13
N LEU A 5 27.13 15.31 -3.07
CA LEU A 5 27.59 13.94 -3.25
C LEU A 5 29.05 13.90 -3.70
N ASP A 6 29.50 14.86 -4.52
CA ASP A 6 30.90 14.96 -4.94
C ASP A 6 31.84 15.19 -3.76
N GLN A 7 31.44 16.02 -2.79
CA GLN A 7 32.19 16.21 -1.55
C GLN A 7 32.31 14.88 -0.78
N LEU A 8 31.21 14.15 -0.59
CA LEU A 8 31.26 12.84 0.08
C LEU A 8 32.04 11.79 -0.71
N ASN A 9 31.92 11.78 -2.04
CA ASN A 9 32.58 10.79 -2.91
C ASN A 9 34.10 11.00 -2.95
N SER A 10 34.57 12.25 -2.82
CA SER A 10 35.99 12.61 -2.84
C SER A 10 36.66 12.66 -1.47
N ALA A 11 35.89 12.84 -0.39
CA ALA A 11 36.41 12.90 0.97
C ALA A 11 37.08 11.59 1.43
N SER A 12 38.05 11.68 2.33
CA SER A 12 38.49 10.50 3.10
C SER A 12 37.33 9.94 3.94
N VAL A 13 37.43 8.68 4.37
CA VAL A 13 36.37 8.07 5.20
C VAL A 13 36.14 8.87 6.49
N ALA A 14 37.21 9.35 7.13
CA ALA A 14 37.12 10.15 8.36
C ALA A 14 36.39 11.49 8.13
N GLU A 15 36.71 12.19 7.05
CA GLU A 15 36.03 13.44 6.67
C GLU A 15 34.56 13.18 6.31
N ALA A 16 34.26 12.12 5.56
CA ALA A 16 32.89 11.76 5.21
C ALA A 16 32.04 11.45 6.45
N VAL A 17 32.59 10.71 7.43
CA VAL A 17 31.91 10.45 8.71
C VAL A 17 31.64 11.74 9.46
N GLN A 18 32.58 12.70 9.47
CA GLN A 18 32.38 14.00 10.10
C GLN A 18 31.29 14.83 9.40
N LEU A 19 31.22 14.78 8.07
CA LEU A 19 30.17 15.46 7.30
C LEU A 19 28.78 14.87 7.60
N LEU A 20 28.72 13.55 7.82
CA LEU A 20 27.52 12.78 8.15
C LEU A 20 27.28 12.65 9.66
N ASP A 21 27.99 13.40 10.50
CA ASP A 21 27.84 13.34 11.96
C ASP A 21 26.40 13.65 12.40
N GLY A 22 25.94 12.96 13.44
CA GLY A 22 24.58 13.12 13.99
C GLY A 22 23.46 12.38 13.24
N LEU A 23 23.72 11.73 12.11
CA LEU A 23 22.67 10.94 11.41
C LEU A 23 22.16 9.75 12.25
N TYR A 24 23.06 9.05 12.93
CA TYR A 24 22.79 7.86 13.74
C TYR A 24 23.21 8.07 15.21
N GLU A 25 23.02 9.29 15.72
CA GLU A 25 23.48 9.71 17.05
C GLU A 25 24.99 9.41 17.23
N HIS A 26 25.38 8.79 18.35
CA HIS A 26 26.77 8.46 18.66
C HIS A 26 27.31 7.19 17.98
N SER A 27 26.74 6.79 16.83
CA SER A 27 27.08 5.56 16.11
C SER A 27 27.70 5.84 14.73
N PRO A 28 28.95 6.33 14.65
CA PRO A 28 29.59 6.70 13.38
C PRO A 28 29.86 5.49 12.47
N TRP A 29 29.88 4.27 13.01
CA TRP A 29 30.19 3.04 12.29
C TRP A 29 29.23 2.79 11.11
N VAL A 30 27.98 3.25 11.17
CA VAL A 30 27.01 3.10 10.08
C VAL A 30 27.47 3.90 8.86
N ALA A 31 27.80 5.18 9.06
CA ALA A 31 28.32 6.03 8.00
C ALA A 31 29.68 5.53 7.49
N GLU A 32 30.57 5.14 8.40
CA GLU A 32 31.91 4.64 8.08
C GLU A 32 31.85 3.41 7.13
N ARG A 33 31.02 2.42 7.48
CA ARG A 33 30.86 1.20 6.67
C ARG A 33 30.11 1.49 5.36
N ALA A 34 29.11 2.36 5.38
CA ALA A 34 28.39 2.74 4.16
C ALA A 34 29.32 3.40 3.12
N MET A 35 30.35 4.15 3.56
CA MET A 35 31.32 4.77 2.64
C MET A 35 32.13 3.77 1.79
N ALA A 36 32.13 2.48 2.15
CA ALA A 36 32.71 1.43 1.31
C ALA A 36 31.94 1.18 0.01
N GLN A 37 30.67 1.63 -0.07
CA GLN A 37 29.78 1.46 -1.22
C GLN A 37 29.85 2.63 -2.23
N ARG A 38 30.78 3.57 -2.04
CA ARG A 38 31.01 4.70 -2.94
C ARG A 38 31.50 4.24 -4.33
N PRO A 39 31.29 5.06 -5.38
CA PRO A 39 30.64 6.37 -5.38
C PRO A 39 29.11 6.28 -5.38
N PHE A 40 28.45 7.23 -4.72
CA PHE A 40 26.99 7.37 -4.77
C PHE A 40 26.59 8.30 -5.91
N ALA A 41 25.76 7.79 -6.83
CA ALA A 41 25.24 8.57 -7.95
C ALA A 41 24.08 9.50 -7.56
N THR A 42 23.29 9.10 -6.55
CA THR A 42 22.10 9.82 -6.09
C THR A 42 22.03 9.83 -4.57
N LEU A 43 21.22 10.74 -4.01
CA LEU A 43 20.97 10.76 -2.57
C LEU A 43 20.23 9.47 -2.12
N ALA A 44 19.36 8.92 -2.97
CA ALA A 44 18.68 7.67 -2.72
C ALA A 44 19.66 6.48 -2.64
N ALA A 45 20.71 6.45 -3.47
CA ALA A 45 21.77 5.45 -3.38
C ALA A 45 22.54 5.53 -2.05
N LEU A 46 22.85 6.73 -1.57
CA LEU A 46 23.46 6.94 -0.25
C LEU A 46 22.53 6.47 0.88
N LYS A 47 21.24 6.86 0.84
CA LYS A 47 20.22 6.40 1.80
C LYS A 47 20.17 4.87 1.84
N TRP A 48 20.10 4.22 0.67
CA TRP A 48 20.08 2.76 0.55
C TRP A 48 21.34 2.10 1.11
N ALA A 49 22.52 2.66 0.87
CA ALA A 49 23.76 2.16 1.44
C ALA A 49 23.77 2.23 2.98
N LEU A 50 23.20 3.28 3.57
CA LEU A 50 23.06 3.40 5.03
C LEU A 50 22.06 2.37 5.58
N VAL A 51 20.93 2.16 4.90
CA VAL A 51 19.91 1.16 5.27
C VAL A 51 20.49 -0.25 5.26
N THR A 52 21.10 -0.65 4.16
CA THR A 52 21.69 -1.99 4.01
C THR A 52 22.83 -2.24 4.99
N THR A 53 23.63 -1.21 5.30
CA THR A 53 24.71 -1.30 6.29
C THR A 53 24.18 -1.59 7.69
N LEU A 54 23.07 -0.97 8.10
CA LEU A 54 22.46 -1.24 9.40
C LEU A 54 21.77 -2.60 9.44
N ALA A 55 21.05 -2.96 8.37
CA ALA A 55 20.38 -4.26 8.26
C ALA A 55 21.37 -5.43 8.33
N ALA A 56 22.56 -5.27 7.74
CA ALA A 56 23.62 -6.28 7.78
C ALA A 56 24.42 -6.34 9.09
N ALA A 57 24.24 -5.37 9.99
CA ALA A 57 24.97 -5.33 11.26
C ALA A 57 24.49 -6.44 12.22
N SER A 58 25.36 -6.82 13.16
CA SER A 58 24.99 -7.81 14.15
C SER A 58 23.85 -7.31 15.04
N ARG A 59 23.04 -8.22 15.58
CA ARG A 59 21.97 -7.89 16.54
C ARG A 59 22.48 -7.05 17.72
N GLY A 60 23.72 -7.29 18.18
CA GLY A 60 24.34 -6.54 19.25
C GLY A 60 24.61 -5.07 18.87
N GLU A 61 25.12 -4.82 17.67
CA GLU A 61 25.34 -3.46 17.14
C GLU A 61 24.03 -2.72 16.93
N GLN A 62 23.02 -3.38 16.37
CA GLN A 62 21.68 -2.82 16.20
C GLN A 62 21.05 -2.42 17.53
N LEU A 63 21.10 -3.31 18.54
CA LEU A 63 20.60 -2.99 19.88
C LEU A 63 21.42 -1.88 20.55
N GLY A 64 22.74 -1.85 20.32
CA GLY A 64 23.61 -0.76 20.77
C GLY A 64 23.18 0.59 20.18
N LEU A 65 22.88 0.63 18.88
CA LEU A 65 22.37 1.80 18.19
C LEU A 65 21.01 2.26 18.74
N ILE A 66 20.05 1.33 18.92
CA ILE A 66 18.74 1.67 19.48
C ILE A 66 18.90 2.28 20.88
N ARG A 67 19.74 1.69 21.73
CA ARG A 67 20.00 2.18 23.10
C ARG A 67 20.77 3.51 23.15
N ALA A 68 21.48 3.85 22.08
CA ALA A 68 22.17 5.14 21.97
C ALA A 68 21.21 6.29 21.65
N HIS A 69 19.99 6.00 21.17
CA HIS A 69 19.00 7.03 20.90
C HIS A 69 18.32 7.49 22.21
N PRO A 70 18.07 8.81 22.36
CA PRO A 70 17.44 9.32 23.55
C PRO A 70 15.95 8.98 23.62
N GLU A 71 15.46 8.76 24.83
CA GLU A 71 14.02 8.59 25.09
C GLU A 71 13.23 9.87 24.74
N LEU A 72 12.05 9.68 24.17
CA LEU A 72 11.09 10.77 23.96
C LEU A 72 10.55 11.28 25.29
N ALA A 73 10.62 12.60 25.50
CA ALA A 73 10.28 13.25 26.75
C ALA A 73 11.01 12.66 27.99
N GLY A 74 12.18 12.05 27.80
CA GLY A 74 12.91 11.33 28.82
C GLY A 74 13.82 12.21 29.69
N LYS A 75 14.58 11.55 30.58
CA LYS A 75 15.48 12.22 31.55
C LYS A 75 16.52 13.12 30.88
N ALA A 76 17.02 12.72 29.70
CA ALA A 76 17.98 13.51 28.93
C ALA A 76 17.39 14.84 28.43
N MET A 77 16.10 14.87 28.08
CA MET A 77 15.39 16.10 27.72
C MET A 77 15.28 17.02 28.94
N VAL A 78 14.90 16.46 30.11
CA VAL A 78 14.81 17.20 31.38
C VAL A 78 16.18 17.74 31.81
N ALA A 79 17.23 16.95 31.61
CA ALA A 79 18.61 17.32 31.95
C ALA A 79 19.31 18.20 30.88
N LYS A 80 18.64 18.50 29.76
CA LYS A 80 19.20 19.26 28.60
C LYS A 80 20.49 18.66 28.04
N SER A 81 20.60 17.33 28.03
CA SER A 81 21.79 16.59 27.58
C SER A 81 21.59 15.85 26.24
N LEU A 82 20.57 16.23 25.47
CA LEU A 82 20.29 15.69 24.14
C LEU A 82 21.28 16.24 23.10
N THR A 83 21.47 15.52 21.98
CA THR A 83 22.12 16.07 20.78
C THR A 83 21.34 17.28 20.24
N ALA A 84 22.00 18.13 19.47
CA ALA A 84 21.37 19.34 18.93
C ALA A 84 20.19 18.99 18.03
N GLU A 85 20.35 17.94 17.21
CA GLU A 85 19.35 17.38 16.33
C GLU A 85 18.13 16.88 17.13
N SER A 86 18.35 16.00 18.11
CA SER A 86 17.29 15.44 18.96
C SER A 86 16.55 16.54 19.75
N THR A 87 17.26 17.55 20.24
CA THR A 87 16.64 18.71 20.93
C THR A 87 15.68 19.45 19.99
N GLY A 88 16.12 19.73 18.76
CA GLY A 88 15.33 20.44 17.76
C GLY A 88 14.10 19.66 17.30
N GLU A 89 14.21 18.33 17.19
CA GLU A 89 13.11 17.44 16.79
C GLU A 89 12.04 17.32 17.87
N GLN A 90 12.42 17.02 19.12
CA GLN A 90 11.45 16.88 20.22
C GLN A 90 10.76 18.21 20.57
N SER A 91 11.47 19.34 20.47
CA SER A 91 10.88 20.68 20.68
C SER A 91 9.83 21.00 19.60
N ARG A 92 10.12 20.68 18.32
CA ARG A 92 9.18 20.88 17.20
C ARG A 92 7.94 20.00 17.31
N ALA A 93 8.07 18.78 17.82
CA ALA A 93 6.95 17.90 18.14
C ALA A 93 6.13 18.37 19.37
N GLY A 94 6.53 19.47 20.02
CA GLY A 94 5.84 20.04 21.16
C GLY A 94 5.96 19.21 22.44
N LEU A 95 6.89 18.25 22.50
CA LEU A 95 7.12 17.39 23.68
C LEU A 95 7.70 18.16 24.88
N THR A 96 8.29 19.33 24.62
CA THR A 96 8.74 20.26 25.67
C THR A 96 7.59 21.03 26.33
N ASN A 97 6.39 20.98 25.74
CA ASN A 97 5.20 21.73 26.16
C ASN A 97 4.04 20.80 26.57
N CYS A 98 4.34 19.57 26.98
CA CYS A 98 3.33 18.62 27.47
C CYS A 98 2.62 19.15 28.73
N THR A 99 1.33 18.83 28.89
CA THR A 99 0.66 19.00 30.19
C THR A 99 1.28 18.04 31.23
N PRO A 100 1.12 18.29 32.54
CA PRO A 100 1.58 17.37 33.57
C PRO A 100 1.05 15.94 33.39
N GLU A 101 -0.19 15.79 32.93
CA GLU A 101 -0.84 14.50 32.68
C GLU A 101 -0.22 13.80 31.45
N GLU A 102 -0.03 14.52 30.34
CA GLU A 102 0.64 14.01 29.14
C GLU A 102 2.08 13.56 29.46
N PHE A 103 2.79 14.36 30.25
CA PHE A 103 4.16 14.04 30.66
C PHE A 103 4.21 12.81 31.57
N ALA A 104 3.31 12.70 32.54
CA ALA A 104 3.21 11.53 33.41
C ALA A 104 2.85 10.26 32.62
N LEU A 105 1.96 10.37 31.62
CA LEU A 105 1.62 9.30 30.71
C LEU A 105 2.84 8.82 29.91
N LEU A 106 3.58 9.74 29.29
CA LEU A 106 4.79 9.41 28.52
C LEU A 106 5.88 8.77 29.40
N GLN A 107 6.05 9.22 30.65
CA GLN A 107 6.98 8.61 31.60
C GLN A 107 6.58 7.18 31.98
N ARG A 108 5.29 6.92 32.18
CA ARG A 108 4.77 5.57 32.41
C ARG A 108 5.01 4.68 31.19
N LEU A 109 4.67 5.15 29.99
CA LEU A 109 4.87 4.41 28.75
C LEU A 109 6.35 4.09 28.49
N ASN A 110 7.26 5.03 28.73
CA ASN A 110 8.71 4.77 28.69
C ASN A 110 9.13 3.68 29.67
N THR A 111 8.60 3.69 30.90
CA THR A 111 8.91 2.68 31.91
C THR A 111 8.43 1.29 31.47
N ASP A 112 7.17 1.19 31.04
CA ASP A 112 6.55 -0.07 30.61
C ASP A 112 7.25 -0.65 29.37
N TYR A 113 7.60 0.22 28.42
CA TYR A 113 8.28 -0.16 27.19
C TYR A 113 9.69 -0.67 27.45
N ASN A 114 10.49 0.06 28.24
CA ASN A 114 11.83 -0.39 28.62
C ASN A 114 11.79 -1.70 29.40
N ALA A 115 10.81 -1.88 30.29
CA ALA A 115 10.64 -3.12 31.04
C ALA A 115 10.32 -4.31 30.13
N ARG A 116 9.52 -4.09 29.08
CA ARG A 116 9.12 -5.14 28.13
C ARG A 116 10.21 -5.48 27.11
N PHE A 117 10.85 -4.47 26.51
CA PHE A 117 11.71 -4.66 25.34
C PHE A 117 13.21 -4.54 25.65
N GLY A 118 13.59 -3.88 26.75
CA GLY A 118 15.00 -3.71 27.15
C GLY A 118 15.79 -2.70 26.31
N PHE A 119 15.09 -1.80 25.62
CA PHE A 119 15.61 -0.68 24.84
C PHE A 119 14.56 0.46 24.77
N PRO A 120 14.97 1.71 24.49
CA PRO A 120 14.05 2.87 24.49
C PRO A 120 13.09 2.85 23.29
N PHE A 121 11.92 3.47 23.45
CA PHE A 121 10.96 3.65 22.37
C PHE A 121 11.47 4.68 21.36
N ILE A 122 11.54 4.29 20.08
CA ILE A 122 12.00 5.15 19.00
C ILE A 122 10.88 5.43 18.01
N LEU A 123 10.67 6.71 17.73
CA LEU A 123 9.71 7.19 16.74
C LEU A 123 10.30 8.38 15.98
N ALA A 124 10.18 8.36 14.66
CA ALA A 124 10.54 9.50 13.83
C ALA A 124 9.48 10.61 13.98
N VAL A 125 9.67 11.50 14.96
CA VAL A 125 8.65 12.50 15.35
C VAL A 125 8.34 13.54 14.27
N ARG A 126 9.19 13.70 13.24
CA ARG A 126 8.89 14.53 12.06
C ARG A 126 7.85 13.88 11.12
N GLY A 127 7.55 12.59 11.31
CA GLY A 127 6.48 11.87 10.63
C GLY A 127 6.71 11.63 9.13
N PRO A 128 5.71 11.05 8.44
CA PRO A 128 5.80 10.71 7.01
C PRO A 128 5.99 11.93 6.10
N ARG A 129 5.35 13.06 6.44
CA ARG A 129 5.39 14.34 5.71
C ARG A 129 6.61 15.21 6.02
N GLY A 130 7.32 14.93 7.12
CA GLY A 130 8.46 15.75 7.58
C GLY A 130 8.09 16.99 8.41
N SER A 131 6.79 17.29 8.57
CA SER A 131 6.25 18.47 9.27
C SER A 131 6.01 18.28 10.78
N GLY A 132 6.08 17.05 11.29
CA GLY A 132 5.85 16.74 12.71
C GLY A 132 4.57 15.94 12.97
N LEU A 133 4.65 14.96 13.86
CA LEU A 133 3.51 14.29 14.46
C LEU A 133 2.95 15.11 15.62
N SER A 134 1.63 15.09 15.80
CA SER A 134 1.00 15.65 16.98
C SER A 134 1.32 14.81 18.23
N ARG A 135 1.27 15.42 19.42
CA ARG A 135 1.47 14.69 20.68
C ARG A 135 0.52 13.50 20.83
N GLN A 136 -0.74 13.67 20.40
CA GLN A 136 -1.74 12.61 20.43
C GLN A 136 -1.35 11.44 19.51
N GLN A 137 -0.84 11.73 18.30
CA GLN A 137 -0.35 10.70 17.39
C GLN A 137 0.87 9.96 17.96
N ILE A 138 1.79 10.67 18.62
CA ILE A 138 2.95 10.08 19.29
C ILE A 138 2.50 9.13 20.41
N ILE A 139 1.63 9.59 21.31
CA ILE A 139 1.10 8.79 22.43
C ILE A 139 0.35 7.56 21.91
N ALA A 140 -0.56 7.73 20.94
CA ALA A 140 -1.32 6.62 20.37
C ALA A 140 -0.41 5.57 19.69
N THR A 141 0.64 6.03 19.00
CA THR A 141 1.63 5.14 18.39
C THR A 141 2.42 4.37 19.45
N PHE A 142 2.79 5.03 20.54
CA PHE A 142 3.49 4.44 21.67
C PHE A 142 2.64 3.35 22.34
N GLU A 143 1.39 3.67 22.69
CA GLU A 143 0.44 2.71 23.29
C GLU A 143 0.20 1.50 22.40
N ARG A 144 0.03 1.72 21.08
CA ARG A 144 -0.13 0.64 20.10
C ARG A 144 1.10 -0.28 20.07
N ARG A 145 2.29 0.30 19.89
CA ARG A 145 3.55 -0.44 19.73
C ARG A 145 3.98 -1.16 21.00
N LEU A 146 3.51 -0.75 22.18
CA LEU A 146 3.74 -1.48 23.42
C LEU A 146 3.21 -2.91 23.35
N HIS A 147 2.26 -3.22 22.47
CA HIS A 147 1.67 -4.55 22.31
C HIS A 147 2.42 -5.45 21.31
N ASN A 148 3.40 -4.92 20.58
CA ASN A 148 4.09 -5.65 19.52
C ASN A 148 4.92 -6.86 20.03
N PRO A 149 5.11 -7.91 19.21
CA PRO A 149 6.12 -8.92 19.46
C PRO A 149 7.52 -8.30 19.57
N ILE A 150 8.39 -8.84 20.45
CA ILE A 150 9.71 -8.25 20.75
C ILE A 150 10.58 -8.14 19.49
N ASP A 151 10.63 -9.19 18.67
CA ASP A 151 11.48 -9.19 17.48
C ASP A 151 10.96 -8.20 16.41
N PHE A 152 9.64 -8.09 16.26
CA PHE A 152 9.01 -7.11 15.39
C PHE A 152 9.28 -5.68 15.86
N GLU A 153 9.16 -5.41 17.17
CA GLU A 153 9.34 -4.07 17.71
C GLU A 153 10.79 -3.58 17.58
N ARG A 154 11.77 -4.49 17.64
CA ARG A 154 13.16 -4.15 17.35
C ARG A 154 13.34 -3.68 15.92
N GLU A 155 12.79 -4.40 14.94
CA GLU A 155 12.85 -3.99 13.53
C GLU A 155 12.11 -2.66 13.31
N GLU A 156 10.98 -2.47 13.98
CA GLU A 156 10.22 -1.21 13.92
C GLU A 156 11.01 -0.02 14.49
N ALA A 157 11.77 -0.24 15.57
CA ALA A 157 12.69 0.77 16.10
C ALA A 157 13.78 1.12 15.07
N LEU A 158 14.39 0.14 14.40
CA LEU A 158 15.40 0.37 13.36
C LEU A 158 14.82 1.14 12.15
N ARG A 159 13.60 0.82 11.72
CA ARG A 159 12.89 1.58 10.66
C ARG A 159 12.67 3.03 11.04
N ASN A 160 12.30 3.30 12.29
CA ASN A 160 12.18 4.67 12.78
C ASN A 160 13.52 5.41 12.85
N ILE A 161 14.61 4.72 13.21
CA ILE A 161 15.97 5.28 13.16
C ILE A 161 16.35 5.62 11.70
N HIS A 162 16.03 4.74 10.74
CA HIS A 162 16.23 5.03 9.32
C HIS A 162 15.48 6.27 8.87
N ARG A 163 14.21 6.42 9.26
CA ARG A 163 13.44 7.61 8.94
C ARG A 163 14.04 8.88 9.56
N ILE A 164 14.53 8.82 10.80
CA ILE A 164 15.24 9.93 11.44
C ILE A 164 16.51 10.29 10.64
N ALA A 165 17.34 9.29 10.32
CA ALA A 165 18.57 9.48 9.57
C ALA A 165 18.30 10.04 8.16
N GLU A 166 17.26 9.56 7.48
CA GLU A 166 16.83 10.05 6.17
C GLU A 166 16.50 11.55 6.21
N VAL A 167 15.71 11.96 7.19
CA VAL A 167 15.27 13.34 7.35
C VAL A 167 16.44 14.26 7.72
N ARG A 168 17.36 13.81 8.59
CA ARG A 168 18.59 14.56 8.91
C ARG A 168 19.55 14.64 7.73
N LEU A 169 19.61 13.59 6.91
CA LEU A 169 20.41 13.58 5.69
C LEU A 169 19.87 14.59 4.68
N ALA A 170 18.55 14.64 4.50
CA ALA A 170 17.88 15.63 3.67
C ALA A 170 18.23 17.06 4.13
N ASP A 171 18.18 17.35 5.44
CA ASP A 171 18.58 18.65 5.99
C ASP A 171 20.05 19.01 5.66
N LYS A 172 21.00 18.05 5.79
CA LYS A 172 22.43 18.28 5.46
C LYS A 172 22.66 18.60 4.00
N PHE A 173 21.90 17.99 3.10
CA PHE A 173 21.97 18.21 1.65
C PHE A 173 21.09 19.39 1.20
N ASN A 174 20.29 19.97 2.09
CA ASN A 174 19.22 20.90 1.74
C ASN A 174 18.34 20.33 0.61
N ALA A 175 18.06 19.03 0.69
CA ALA A 175 17.20 18.30 -0.23
C ALA A 175 15.80 18.24 0.35
N GLU A 176 14.80 18.65 -0.41
CA GLU A 176 13.40 18.59 -0.02
C GLU A 176 12.62 17.75 -1.03
N PRO A 177 11.82 16.76 -0.60
CA PRO A 177 10.97 15.96 -1.49
C PRO A 177 9.72 16.78 -1.89
N ALA A 178 9.91 17.85 -2.66
CA ALA A 178 8.86 18.82 -2.95
C ALA A 178 7.68 18.24 -3.76
N LEU A 179 7.93 17.29 -4.66
CA LEU A 179 6.87 16.59 -5.40
C LEU A 179 6.16 15.60 -4.48
N GLY A 180 6.92 14.90 -3.65
CA GLY A 180 6.40 14.05 -2.59
C GLY A 180 5.50 14.79 -1.60
N HIS A 181 5.93 15.97 -1.16
CA HIS A 181 5.14 16.90 -0.33
C HIS A 181 3.83 17.25 -1.00
N ARG A 182 3.90 17.65 -2.27
CA ARG A 182 2.74 18.07 -3.03
C ARG A 182 1.71 16.96 -3.22
N VAL A 183 2.16 15.78 -3.63
CA VAL A 183 1.29 14.61 -3.80
C VAL A 183 0.70 14.21 -2.45
N TRP A 184 1.49 14.24 -1.37
CA TRP A 184 0.99 13.96 -0.02
C TRP A 184 -0.13 14.93 0.40
N ASP A 185 0.05 16.23 0.15
CA ASP A 185 -0.95 17.25 0.49
C ASP A 185 -2.27 17.02 -0.29
N TRP A 186 -2.19 16.59 -1.55
CA TRP A 186 -3.39 16.24 -2.32
C TRP A 186 -4.17 15.05 -1.75
N HIS A 187 -3.49 14.08 -1.13
CA HIS A 187 -4.17 12.99 -0.43
C HIS A 187 -4.91 13.50 0.80
N GLU A 188 -4.31 14.40 1.59
CA GLU A 188 -4.98 15.04 2.74
C GLU A 188 -6.19 15.86 2.31
N ASP A 189 -6.04 16.67 1.26
CA ASP A 189 -7.11 17.50 0.72
C ASP A 189 -8.27 16.64 0.22
N LEU A 190 -8.02 15.55 -0.49
CA LEU A 190 -9.08 14.67 -0.96
C LEU A 190 -9.73 13.87 0.19
N ALA A 191 -8.95 13.48 1.21
CA ALA A 191 -9.41 12.73 2.38
C ALA A 191 -10.36 13.51 3.31
N ARG A 192 -10.54 14.81 3.11
CA ARG A 192 -11.55 15.60 3.83
C ARG A 192 -13.00 15.22 3.47
N HIS A 193 -13.18 14.54 2.34
CA HIS A 193 -14.45 13.99 1.91
C HIS A 193 -14.60 12.57 2.43
N SER A 194 -15.65 12.34 3.21
CA SER A 194 -15.98 11.04 3.78
C SER A 194 -17.49 10.93 3.96
N ASP A 195 -18.01 9.72 3.83
CA ASP A 195 -19.43 9.40 3.95
C ASP A 195 -19.95 9.73 5.36
N PRO A 196 -21.21 10.21 5.47
CA PRO A 196 -21.85 10.43 6.76
C PRO A 196 -21.84 9.17 7.63
N GLY A 197 -21.69 9.35 8.94
CA GLY A 197 -21.49 8.27 9.91
C GLY A 197 -20.02 7.93 10.13
N PHE A 198 -19.18 7.99 9.09
CA PHE A 198 -17.73 7.80 9.17
C PHE A 198 -17.02 9.14 9.39
N LYS A 199 -17.44 10.17 8.65
CA LYS A 199 -16.85 11.51 8.72
C LYS A 199 -16.84 12.10 10.13
N GLU A 200 -17.93 12.00 10.86
CA GLU A 200 -18.07 12.54 12.23
C GLU A 200 -17.15 11.82 13.23
N GLN A 201 -16.73 10.60 12.91
CA GLN A 201 -15.78 9.81 13.70
C GLN A 201 -14.32 10.06 13.28
N GLY A 202 -14.08 10.95 12.31
CA GLY A 202 -12.75 11.18 11.73
C GLY A 202 -12.26 10.02 10.86
N GLN A 203 -13.16 9.17 10.38
CA GLN A 203 -12.86 8.02 9.54
C GLN A 203 -13.02 8.38 8.06
N LEU A 204 -12.22 7.75 7.20
CA LEU A 204 -12.29 7.94 5.75
C LEU A 204 -13.09 6.81 5.10
N THR A 205 -14.18 7.15 4.43
CA THR A 205 -15.00 6.22 3.64
C THR A 205 -15.56 6.97 2.46
N VAL A 206 -15.27 6.54 1.24
CA VAL A 206 -15.83 7.14 0.03
C VAL A 206 -16.37 6.03 -0.85
N THR A 207 -17.69 5.85 -0.83
CA THR A 207 -18.33 4.78 -1.60
C THR A 207 -19.03 5.31 -2.85
N TYR A 208 -19.17 4.48 -3.89
CA TYR A 208 -19.62 4.92 -5.21
C TYR A 208 -20.91 5.76 -5.21
N LEU A 209 -20.84 6.94 -5.83
CA LEU A 209 -21.94 7.89 -6.03
C LEU A 209 -22.65 8.36 -4.75
N THR A 210 -21.98 8.33 -3.60
CA THR A 210 -22.38 9.13 -2.44
C THR A 210 -21.97 10.59 -2.60
N GLU A 211 -22.42 11.48 -1.73
CA GLU A 211 -21.99 12.89 -1.78
C GLU A 211 -20.47 13.05 -1.59
N ALA A 212 -19.83 12.20 -0.77
CA ALA A 212 -18.37 12.24 -0.61
C ALA A 212 -17.66 11.88 -1.92
N HIS A 213 -18.17 10.86 -2.63
CA HIS A 213 -17.65 10.45 -3.93
C HIS A 213 -17.83 11.53 -5.00
N LEU A 214 -19.00 12.16 -5.06
CA LEU A 214 -19.25 13.31 -5.94
C LEU A 214 -18.38 14.51 -5.59
N ALA A 215 -18.05 14.72 -4.31
CA ALA A 215 -17.13 15.77 -3.89
C ALA A 215 -15.69 15.49 -4.33
N CYS A 216 -15.23 14.24 -4.21
CA CYS A 216 -13.94 13.81 -4.78
C CYS A 216 -13.89 14.03 -6.29
N GLN A 217 -14.95 13.68 -7.02
CA GLN A 217 -15.04 13.93 -8.47
C GLN A 217 -14.84 15.41 -8.82
N ARG A 218 -15.54 16.31 -8.12
CA ARG A 218 -15.44 17.76 -8.36
C ARG A 218 -14.03 18.29 -8.10
N ASP A 219 -13.44 17.89 -6.98
CA ASP A 219 -12.10 18.36 -6.59
C ASP A 219 -11.03 17.81 -7.57
N LEU A 220 -11.11 16.53 -7.96
CA LEU A 220 -10.22 15.93 -8.96
C LEU A 220 -10.32 16.62 -10.32
N MET A 221 -11.55 16.89 -10.82
CA MET A 221 -11.74 17.60 -12.09
C MET A 221 -11.17 19.03 -12.04
N ALA A 222 -11.45 19.76 -10.96
CA ALA A 222 -10.92 21.11 -10.77
C ALA A 222 -9.40 21.11 -10.72
N GLN A 223 -8.81 20.13 -10.02
CA GLN A 223 -7.38 19.98 -9.90
C GLN A 223 -6.73 19.61 -11.24
N MET A 224 -7.22 18.60 -11.96
CA MET A 224 -6.71 18.27 -13.30
C MET A 224 -6.75 19.49 -14.24
N THR A 225 -7.83 20.28 -14.20
CA THR A 225 -7.91 21.52 -14.98
C THR A 225 -6.81 22.52 -14.58
N ALA A 226 -6.61 22.73 -13.28
CA ALA A 226 -5.59 23.64 -12.76
C ALA A 226 -4.15 23.18 -13.03
N LEU A 227 -3.92 21.87 -13.16
CA LEU A 227 -2.61 21.27 -13.47
C LEU A 227 -2.26 21.30 -14.96
N GLY A 228 -3.19 21.76 -15.81
CA GLY A 228 -2.93 22.00 -17.23
C GLY A 228 -3.21 20.84 -18.15
N PHE A 229 -4.10 19.92 -17.75
CA PHE A 229 -4.73 18.97 -18.67
C PHE A 229 -5.57 19.72 -19.71
N ASP A 230 -5.52 19.26 -20.97
CA ASP A 230 -6.19 19.90 -22.10
C ASP A 230 -7.69 19.54 -22.13
N GLU A 231 -8.04 18.32 -21.73
CA GLU A 231 -9.42 17.86 -21.59
C GLU A 231 -9.64 17.26 -20.20
N VAL A 232 -10.74 17.63 -19.55
CA VAL A 232 -11.16 17.05 -18.26
C VAL A 232 -12.64 16.74 -18.33
N SER A 233 -13.02 15.50 -18.01
CA SER A 233 -14.41 15.05 -18.11
C SER A 233 -14.75 14.01 -17.03
N ARG A 234 -16.06 13.85 -16.82
CA ARG A 234 -16.65 12.73 -16.07
C ARG A 234 -17.39 11.84 -17.05
N ASP A 235 -17.05 10.56 -17.08
CA ASP A 235 -17.61 9.61 -18.04
C ASP A 235 -18.96 9.01 -17.59
N ALA A 236 -19.49 8.07 -18.38
CA ALA A 236 -20.82 7.50 -18.18
C ALA A 236 -20.98 6.67 -16.89
N VAL A 237 -19.88 6.18 -16.32
CA VAL A 237 -19.86 5.43 -15.05
C VAL A 237 -19.28 6.26 -13.90
N GLY A 238 -18.86 7.50 -14.16
CA GLY A 238 -18.37 8.41 -13.15
C GLY A 238 -16.85 8.41 -12.98
N ASN A 239 -16.08 7.78 -13.87
CA ASN A 239 -14.63 7.96 -13.85
C ASN A 239 -14.31 9.42 -14.15
N ILE A 240 -13.25 9.95 -13.53
CA ILE A 240 -12.71 11.26 -13.89
C ILE A 240 -11.53 11.05 -14.84
N VAL A 241 -11.61 11.67 -16.02
CA VAL A 241 -10.65 11.49 -17.10
C VAL A 241 -9.99 12.83 -17.39
N GLY A 242 -8.67 12.88 -17.23
CA GLY A 242 -7.83 14.00 -17.66
C GLY A 242 -6.96 13.58 -18.83
N VAL A 243 -7.01 14.33 -19.94
CA VAL A 243 -6.11 14.12 -21.10
C VAL A 243 -5.16 15.29 -21.22
N TYR A 244 -3.87 14.98 -21.25
CA TYR A 244 -2.79 15.90 -21.63
C TYR A 244 -2.29 15.49 -23.02
N HIS A 245 -2.45 16.37 -24.01
CA HIS A 245 -2.11 16.04 -25.39
C HIS A 245 -0.61 15.82 -25.58
N GLY A 246 -0.26 15.02 -26.59
CA GLY A 246 1.11 15.00 -27.10
C GLY A 246 1.42 16.25 -27.92
N SER A 247 2.60 16.28 -28.54
CA SER A 247 2.96 17.30 -29.53
C SER A 247 2.03 17.27 -30.74
N ASP A 248 1.45 16.10 -31.03
CA ASP A 248 0.30 15.90 -31.91
C ASP A 248 -0.89 15.43 -31.04
N PRO A 249 -2.02 16.18 -30.98
CA PRO A 249 -3.22 15.77 -30.25
C PRO A 249 -3.83 14.43 -30.70
N THR A 250 -3.49 13.98 -31.91
CA THR A 250 -3.97 12.71 -32.48
C THR A 250 -3.06 11.52 -32.18
N ALA A 251 -1.87 11.75 -31.60
CA ALA A 251 -0.94 10.70 -31.23
C ALA A 251 -1.56 9.68 -30.25
N PRO A 252 -1.05 8.42 -30.23
CA PRO A 252 -1.42 7.48 -29.18
C PRO A 252 -1.18 8.04 -27.79
N ARG A 253 -1.90 7.50 -26.81
CA ARG A 253 -1.81 7.94 -25.40
C ARG A 253 -1.20 6.86 -24.54
N LEU A 254 -0.45 7.25 -23.52
CA LEU A 254 -0.20 6.39 -22.37
C LEU A 254 -1.39 6.49 -21.43
N LEU A 255 -2.08 5.38 -21.19
CA LEU A 255 -3.11 5.31 -20.16
C LEU A 255 -2.45 5.07 -18.81
N THR A 256 -2.89 5.80 -17.80
CA THR A 256 -2.46 5.62 -16.42
C THR A 256 -3.58 6.03 -15.48
N GLY A 257 -3.51 5.60 -14.23
CA GLY A 257 -4.53 5.91 -13.25
C GLY A 257 -4.69 4.80 -12.23
N SER A 258 -5.67 5.00 -11.37
CA SER A 258 -6.13 4.04 -10.35
C SER A 258 -7.45 4.59 -9.78
N HIS A 259 -7.90 4.13 -8.62
CA HIS A 259 -9.24 4.44 -8.10
C HIS A 259 -9.25 5.52 -7.00
N TYR A 260 -10.41 6.13 -6.75
CA TYR A 260 -10.57 7.17 -5.71
C TYR A 260 -11.64 6.86 -4.64
N ASP A 261 -12.46 5.84 -4.87
CA ASP A 261 -13.27 5.21 -3.82
C ASP A 261 -12.36 4.51 -2.79
N THR A 262 -12.93 4.18 -1.64
CA THR A 262 -12.20 3.52 -0.56
C THR A 262 -13.06 2.44 0.07
N VAL A 263 -12.41 1.48 0.72
CA VAL A 263 -13.07 0.67 1.76
C VAL A 263 -13.60 1.54 2.91
N ARG A 264 -14.46 0.96 3.74
CA ARG A 264 -14.94 1.59 4.97
C ARG A 264 -13.81 1.78 5.97
N ASN A 265 -13.65 3.00 6.47
CA ASN A 265 -12.56 3.41 7.35
C ASN A 265 -11.18 3.03 6.78
N GLY A 266 -10.99 3.26 5.48
CA GLY A 266 -9.76 2.96 4.75
C GLY A 266 -8.66 3.98 5.00
N GLY A 267 -7.54 3.75 4.32
CA GLY A 267 -6.42 4.68 4.28
C GLY A 267 -6.58 5.77 3.22
N LYS A 268 -5.61 6.68 3.16
CA LYS A 268 -5.66 7.85 2.28
C LYS A 268 -5.02 7.60 0.92
N TYR A 269 -4.21 6.57 0.75
CA TYR A 269 -3.26 6.40 -0.36
C TYR A 269 -3.66 5.28 -1.32
N ASP A 270 -4.36 4.26 -0.81
CA ASP A 270 -4.97 3.19 -1.61
C ASP A 270 -5.77 3.76 -2.79
N GLY A 271 -5.44 3.30 -4.00
CA GLY A 271 -5.89 3.87 -5.28
C GLY A 271 -5.37 5.28 -5.59
N ARG A 272 -5.60 6.23 -4.68
CA ARG A 272 -5.38 7.68 -4.90
C ARG A 272 -3.94 8.03 -5.28
N LEU A 273 -2.96 7.27 -4.82
CA LEU A 273 -1.56 7.45 -5.20
C LEU A 273 -1.37 7.28 -6.71
N GLY A 274 -2.06 6.31 -7.31
CA GLY A 274 -2.05 6.02 -8.74
C GLY A 274 -2.65 7.11 -9.62
N ILE A 275 -3.41 8.02 -9.02
CA ILE A 275 -3.98 9.20 -9.71
C ILE A 275 -3.04 10.40 -9.55
N PHE A 276 -2.57 10.65 -8.33
CA PHE A 276 -1.83 11.87 -8.03
C PHE A 276 -0.38 11.87 -8.53
N VAL A 277 0.28 10.72 -8.61
CA VAL A 277 1.63 10.61 -9.17
C VAL A 277 1.69 11.03 -10.65
N PRO A 278 0.86 10.50 -11.56
CA PRO A 278 0.86 10.97 -12.95
C PRO A 278 0.37 12.42 -13.08
N MET A 279 -0.54 12.89 -12.22
CA MET A 279 -0.93 14.31 -12.17
C MET A 279 0.26 15.23 -11.85
N ALA A 280 1.15 14.85 -10.92
CA ALA A 280 2.36 15.61 -10.63
C ALA A 280 3.33 15.66 -11.84
N CYS A 281 3.42 14.57 -12.60
CA CYS A 281 4.21 14.54 -13.84
C CYS A 281 3.62 15.48 -14.90
N VAL A 282 2.30 15.44 -15.11
CA VAL A 282 1.60 16.33 -16.05
C VAL A 282 1.79 17.79 -15.66
N GLU A 283 1.67 18.12 -14.38
CA GLU A 283 1.91 19.48 -13.91
C GLU A 283 3.30 19.97 -14.29
N ARG A 284 4.34 19.16 -14.08
CA ARG A 284 5.71 19.54 -14.41
C ARG A 284 5.92 19.72 -15.91
N LEU A 285 5.35 18.84 -16.72
CA LEU A 285 5.34 18.99 -18.18
C LEU A 285 4.66 20.30 -18.59
N HIS A 286 3.51 20.61 -18.01
CA HIS A 286 2.77 21.84 -18.28
C HIS A 286 3.55 23.09 -17.88
N GLN A 287 4.10 23.14 -16.65
CA GLN A 287 4.91 24.26 -16.17
C GLN A 287 6.18 24.47 -17.01
N ALA A 288 6.76 23.40 -17.55
CA ALA A 288 7.89 23.45 -18.47
C ALA A 288 7.50 23.79 -19.92
N GLY A 289 6.20 23.91 -20.24
CA GLY A 289 5.70 24.08 -21.61
C GLY A 289 6.05 22.90 -22.52
N ARG A 290 6.29 21.70 -21.97
CA ARG A 290 6.81 20.53 -22.69
C ARG A 290 5.68 19.57 -23.07
N ARG A 291 5.50 19.32 -24.36
CA ARG A 291 4.66 18.23 -24.88
C ARG A 291 5.52 17.02 -25.26
N LEU A 292 5.02 15.80 -25.02
CA LEU A 292 5.70 14.54 -25.38
C LEU A 292 5.24 14.07 -26.77
N PRO A 293 5.96 13.14 -27.44
CA PRO A 293 5.51 12.56 -28.72
C PRO A 293 4.16 11.80 -28.65
N PHE A 294 3.69 11.52 -27.45
CA PHE A 294 2.42 10.83 -27.15
C PHE A 294 1.64 11.63 -26.09
N GLY A 295 0.33 11.41 -26.02
CA GLY A 295 -0.51 12.00 -24.96
C GLY A 295 -0.49 11.20 -23.66
N ILE A 296 -0.94 11.78 -22.57
CA ILE A 296 -1.16 11.09 -21.29
C ILE A 296 -2.65 11.16 -20.97
N GLU A 297 -3.27 10.02 -20.72
CA GLU A 297 -4.65 9.94 -20.21
C GLU A 297 -4.59 9.40 -18.77
N VAL A 298 -4.97 10.25 -17.81
CA VAL A 298 -5.08 9.88 -16.41
C VAL A 298 -6.55 9.59 -16.11
N VAL A 299 -6.85 8.38 -15.63
CA VAL A 299 -8.19 7.97 -15.22
C VAL A 299 -8.22 7.75 -13.71
N ALA A 300 -9.05 8.51 -13.01
CA ALA A 300 -9.48 8.19 -11.66
C ALA A 300 -10.73 7.31 -11.74
N PHE A 301 -10.54 6.00 -11.55
CA PHE A 301 -11.61 5.00 -11.61
C PHE A 301 -12.60 5.18 -10.47
N ALA A 302 -13.88 5.06 -10.80
CA ALA A 302 -14.95 5.44 -9.89
C ALA A 302 -15.26 4.41 -8.79
N GLU A 303 -15.00 3.13 -9.04
CA GLU A 303 -15.26 2.05 -8.08
C GLU A 303 -14.38 0.87 -8.45
N GLU A 304 -13.36 0.65 -7.65
CA GLU A 304 -12.53 -0.56 -7.68
C GLU A 304 -13.01 -1.53 -6.60
N GLU A 305 -13.28 -1.05 -5.38
CA GLU A 305 -13.37 -1.87 -4.17
C GLU A 305 -14.68 -2.69 -4.05
N GLY A 306 -15.73 -2.28 -4.76
CA GLY A 306 -17.07 -2.86 -4.74
C GLY A 306 -17.80 -2.71 -3.39
N GLN A 307 -17.68 -1.56 -2.72
CA GLN A 307 -18.17 -1.40 -1.35
C GLN A 307 -19.68 -1.12 -1.25
N ARG A 308 -20.21 -0.28 -2.15
CA ARG A 308 -21.64 0.08 -2.13
C ARG A 308 -22.49 -0.98 -2.82
N TYR A 309 -22.01 -1.42 -3.98
CA TYR A 309 -22.59 -2.48 -4.80
C TYR A 309 -21.53 -3.54 -5.01
N LYS A 310 -21.92 -4.82 -5.18
CA LYS A 310 -20.98 -5.92 -5.46
C LYS A 310 -20.54 -5.86 -6.92
N ALA A 311 -19.81 -4.81 -7.26
CA ALA A 311 -19.42 -4.39 -8.59
C ALA A 311 -17.96 -3.92 -8.58
N THR A 312 -17.04 -4.78 -8.14
CA THR A 312 -15.59 -4.53 -8.16
C THR A 312 -15.11 -4.28 -9.59
N PHE A 313 -14.18 -3.35 -9.77
CA PHE A 313 -13.65 -2.93 -11.09
C PHE A 313 -14.71 -2.38 -12.05
N LEU A 314 -15.72 -1.67 -11.52
CA LEU A 314 -16.81 -1.13 -12.34
C LEU A 314 -16.29 -0.14 -13.39
N GLY A 315 -15.41 0.77 -12.97
CA GLY A 315 -14.84 1.82 -13.81
C GLY A 315 -13.99 1.26 -14.95
N SER A 316 -13.01 0.43 -14.62
CA SER A 316 -12.09 -0.20 -15.57
C SER A 316 -12.78 -1.28 -16.43
N GLY A 317 -13.76 -1.99 -15.87
CA GLY A 317 -14.64 -2.89 -16.62
C GLY A 317 -15.40 -2.18 -17.74
N ALA A 318 -15.90 -0.97 -17.50
CA ALA A 318 -16.55 -0.17 -18.54
C ALA A 318 -15.58 0.24 -19.66
N LEU A 319 -14.35 0.65 -19.31
CA LEU A 319 -13.35 1.03 -20.31
C LEU A 319 -12.89 -0.14 -21.19
N THR A 320 -12.97 -1.37 -20.68
CA THR A 320 -12.52 -2.59 -21.38
C THR A 320 -13.65 -3.30 -22.13
N GLY A 321 -14.91 -2.85 -21.97
CA GLY A 321 -16.08 -3.49 -22.56
C GLY A 321 -16.61 -4.68 -21.75
N HIS A 322 -16.14 -4.85 -20.51
CA HIS A 322 -16.50 -5.94 -19.59
C HIS A 322 -17.38 -5.48 -18.42
N PHE A 323 -18.07 -4.34 -18.56
CA PHE A 323 -19.08 -3.93 -17.58
C PHE A 323 -20.19 -4.97 -17.49
N ASN A 324 -20.54 -5.41 -16.27
CA ASN A 324 -21.63 -6.37 -16.09
C ASN A 324 -22.99 -5.66 -16.03
N PRO A 325 -23.90 -5.87 -17.00
CA PRO A 325 -25.22 -5.23 -17.01
C PRO A 325 -26.08 -5.51 -15.78
N ASP A 326 -25.91 -6.67 -15.13
CA ASP A 326 -26.69 -7.07 -13.96
C ASP A 326 -26.45 -6.15 -12.75
N TRP A 327 -25.31 -5.45 -12.72
CA TRP A 327 -25.00 -4.47 -11.67
C TRP A 327 -26.01 -3.33 -11.62
N LEU A 328 -26.59 -2.93 -12.76
CA LEU A 328 -27.59 -1.87 -12.83
C LEU A 328 -28.85 -2.20 -12.02
N ALA A 329 -29.17 -3.49 -11.85
CA ALA A 329 -30.32 -3.96 -11.08
C ALA A 329 -30.00 -4.17 -9.59
N GLN A 330 -28.74 -4.08 -9.16
CA GLN A 330 -28.37 -4.23 -7.75
C GLN A 330 -28.87 -3.04 -6.91
N THR A 331 -29.19 -3.32 -5.65
CA THR A 331 -29.53 -2.32 -4.63
C THR A 331 -28.48 -2.34 -3.53
N ASP A 332 -28.17 -1.16 -2.99
CA ASP A 332 -27.32 -1.05 -1.80
C ASP A 332 -28.07 -1.47 -0.51
N ALA A 333 -27.41 -1.32 0.64
CA ALA A 333 -27.97 -1.72 1.94
C ALA A 333 -29.22 -0.92 2.35
N ASP A 334 -29.40 0.29 1.79
CA ASP A 334 -30.55 1.16 2.05
C ASP A 334 -31.65 1.00 0.98
N GLY A 335 -31.46 0.07 0.03
CA GLY A 335 -32.41 -0.23 -1.03
C GLY A 335 -32.33 0.70 -2.24
N VAL A 336 -31.29 1.53 -2.36
CA VAL A 336 -31.10 2.41 -3.52
C VAL A 336 -30.49 1.62 -4.67
N SER A 337 -31.18 1.56 -5.81
CA SER A 337 -30.68 0.88 -6.99
C SER A 337 -29.47 1.62 -7.60
N MET A 338 -28.55 0.89 -8.24
CA MET A 338 -27.41 1.51 -8.94
C MET A 338 -27.89 2.51 -10.00
N VAL A 339 -28.96 2.19 -10.74
CA VAL A 339 -29.56 3.10 -11.72
C VAL A 339 -30.03 4.40 -11.08
N ASP A 340 -30.69 4.34 -9.92
CA ASP A 340 -31.16 5.54 -9.22
C ASP A 340 -30.00 6.36 -8.66
N ALA A 341 -28.94 5.72 -8.17
CA ALA A 341 -27.71 6.38 -7.74
C ALA A 341 -27.02 7.09 -8.92
N MET A 342 -26.87 6.41 -10.06
CA MET A 342 -26.31 6.99 -11.29
C MET A 342 -27.12 8.19 -11.76
N ARG A 343 -28.46 8.08 -11.85
CA ARG A 343 -29.33 9.19 -12.25
C ARG A 343 -29.26 10.37 -11.28
N SER A 344 -29.24 10.09 -9.98
CA SER A 344 -29.11 11.12 -8.93
C SER A 344 -27.77 11.87 -9.02
N ALA A 345 -26.70 11.16 -9.40
CA ALA A 345 -25.39 11.73 -9.67
C ALA A 345 -25.29 12.49 -11.01
N GLY A 346 -26.35 12.49 -11.82
CA GLY A 346 -26.39 13.10 -13.15
C GLY A 346 -25.67 12.27 -14.23
N LEU A 347 -25.53 10.95 -14.03
CA LEU A 347 -25.01 10.02 -15.02
C LEU A 347 -26.14 9.45 -15.89
N PRO A 348 -25.86 9.01 -17.13
CA PRO A 348 -26.89 8.53 -18.06
C PRO A 348 -27.64 7.27 -17.58
N ALA A 349 -26.97 6.40 -16.80
CA ALA A 349 -27.52 5.14 -16.32
C ALA A 349 -28.07 4.23 -17.43
N SER A 350 -27.39 4.16 -18.58
CA SER A 350 -27.77 3.31 -19.72
C SER A 350 -26.58 2.53 -20.26
N LEU A 351 -26.82 1.31 -20.73
CA LEU A 351 -25.78 0.47 -21.32
C LEU A 351 -25.16 1.10 -22.57
N ASP A 352 -25.95 1.76 -23.41
CA ASP A 352 -25.43 2.43 -24.62
C ASP A 352 -24.39 3.50 -24.27
N ALA A 353 -24.64 4.30 -23.22
CA ALA A 353 -23.69 5.31 -22.77
C ALA A 353 -22.44 4.69 -22.14
N ILE A 354 -22.60 3.58 -21.42
CA ILE A 354 -21.48 2.83 -20.81
C ILE A 354 -20.62 2.16 -21.89
N HIS A 355 -21.22 1.57 -22.92
CA HIS A 355 -20.47 1.00 -24.04
C HIS A 355 -19.74 2.08 -24.85
N ALA A 356 -20.31 3.29 -24.96
CA ALA A 356 -19.69 4.38 -25.70
C ALA A 356 -18.37 4.89 -25.10
N ILE A 357 -18.08 4.59 -23.82
CA ILE A 357 -16.82 4.98 -23.17
C ILE A 357 -15.73 3.90 -23.28
N GLN A 358 -16.03 2.74 -23.86
CA GLN A 358 -15.04 1.70 -24.11
C GLN A 358 -13.84 2.27 -24.89
N ARG A 359 -12.63 1.94 -24.44
CA ARG A 359 -11.40 2.38 -25.10
C ARG A 359 -11.06 1.46 -26.25
N ASP A 360 -10.67 2.07 -27.37
CA ASP A 360 -10.02 1.38 -28.48
C ASP A 360 -8.52 1.20 -28.14
N PRO A 361 -8.04 -0.03 -27.88
CA PRO A 361 -6.66 -0.27 -27.48
C PRO A 361 -5.63 0.23 -28.51
N SER A 362 -5.98 0.33 -29.79
CA SER A 362 -5.07 0.81 -30.84
C SER A 362 -4.68 2.29 -30.68
N ARG A 363 -5.42 3.03 -29.86
CA ARG A 363 -5.16 4.43 -29.51
C ARG A 363 -4.20 4.58 -28.31
N TYR A 364 -3.75 3.47 -27.70
CA TYR A 364 -2.95 3.49 -26.49
C TYR A 364 -1.63 2.73 -26.63
N LEU A 365 -0.60 3.22 -25.95
CA LEU A 365 0.71 2.56 -25.85
C LEU A 365 0.69 1.39 -24.84
N GLY A 366 -0.26 1.43 -23.90
CA GLY A 366 -0.38 0.51 -22.78
C GLY A 366 -0.97 1.23 -21.56
N PHE A 367 -1.05 0.49 -20.45
CA PHE A 367 -1.49 0.98 -19.15
C PHE A 367 -0.36 0.86 -18.13
N ILE A 368 -0.07 1.93 -17.38
CA ILE A 368 0.78 1.81 -16.19
C ILE A 368 0.08 2.37 -14.96
N GLU A 369 0.18 1.65 -13.86
CA GLU A 369 -0.45 2.03 -12.60
C GLU A 369 0.61 2.03 -11.50
N VAL A 370 0.59 3.07 -10.67
CA VAL A 370 1.39 3.08 -9.44
C VAL A 370 0.46 2.91 -8.26
N HIS A 371 0.91 2.18 -7.25
CA HIS A 371 0.06 1.85 -6.12
C HIS A 371 0.90 1.67 -4.86
N ILE A 372 0.31 1.79 -3.67
CA ILE A 372 0.97 1.29 -2.47
C ILE A 372 1.04 -0.23 -2.52
N GLU A 373 2.07 -0.84 -1.91
CA GLU A 373 2.23 -2.30 -1.89
C GLU A 373 1.06 -3.03 -1.21
N GLN A 374 0.46 -2.40 -0.19
CA GLN A 374 -0.53 -3.00 0.71
C GLN A 374 -0.01 -4.24 1.47
N GLY A 375 1.31 -4.37 1.56
CA GLY A 375 2.00 -5.48 2.20
C GLY A 375 3.33 -5.06 2.83
N PRO A 376 3.95 -5.93 3.65
CA PRO A 376 5.12 -5.58 4.43
C PRO A 376 6.45 -5.73 3.68
N VAL A 377 6.48 -6.25 2.45
CA VAL A 377 7.72 -6.74 1.81
C VAL A 377 8.72 -5.60 1.57
N LEU A 378 8.31 -4.50 0.93
CA LEU A 378 9.19 -3.34 0.71
C LEU A 378 9.56 -2.67 2.04
N ASN A 379 8.64 -2.68 3.01
CA ASN A 379 8.89 -2.15 4.35
C ASN A 379 9.98 -2.94 5.10
N GLU A 380 9.90 -4.27 5.06
CA GLU A 380 10.88 -5.19 5.65
C GLU A 380 12.22 -5.15 4.92
N MET A 381 12.21 -5.01 3.60
CA MET A 381 13.43 -4.87 2.80
C MET A 381 14.07 -3.49 2.89
N GLY A 382 13.37 -2.49 3.43
CA GLY A 382 13.83 -1.11 3.46
C GLY A 382 13.88 -0.45 2.08
N LEU A 383 13.19 -1.02 1.08
CA LEU A 383 13.14 -0.49 -0.29
C LEU A 383 11.95 0.45 -0.46
N PRO A 384 12.10 1.57 -1.18
CA PRO A 384 10.98 2.51 -1.39
C PRO A 384 10.03 2.08 -2.51
N LEU A 385 10.53 1.32 -3.49
CA LEU A 385 9.83 0.98 -4.73
C LEU A 385 9.98 -0.51 -5.07
N GLY A 386 8.91 -1.11 -5.60
CA GLY A 386 8.86 -2.50 -6.08
C GLY A 386 8.31 -2.60 -7.49
N VAL A 387 8.96 -3.35 -8.37
CA VAL A 387 8.50 -3.57 -9.74
C VAL A 387 7.56 -4.78 -9.76
N VAL A 388 6.30 -4.57 -10.12
CA VAL A 388 5.29 -5.63 -10.07
C VAL A 388 5.48 -6.61 -11.23
N THR A 389 5.49 -7.90 -10.90
CA THR A 389 5.64 -9.00 -11.86
C THR A 389 4.34 -9.48 -12.45
N SER A 390 3.35 -9.67 -11.60
CA SER A 390 2.00 -10.05 -11.95
C SER A 390 1.07 -9.62 -10.83
N ILE A 391 -0.18 -9.34 -11.17
CA ILE A 391 -1.26 -9.39 -10.19
C ILE A 391 -1.71 -10.84 -10.09
N ASN A 392 -1.78 -11.37 -8.87
CA ASN A 392 -2.03 -12.78 -8.64
C ASN A 392 -3.42 -13.21 -9.15
N ALA A 393 -3.44 -14.35 -9.83
CA ALA A 393 -4.65 -15.12 -10.05
C ALA A 393 -5.28 -15.46 -8.70
N SER A 394 -6.61 -15.48 -8.62
CA SER A 394 -7.31 -15.86 -7.38
C SER A 394 -8.55 -16.70 -7.63
N VAL A 395 -8.85 -17.60 -6.70
CA VAL A 395 -10.11 -18.32 -6.63
C VAL A 395 -10.61 -18.33 -5.20
N ARG A 396 -11.90 -18.05 -5.02
CA ARG A 396 -12.54 -18.05 -3.71
C ARG A 396 -13.68 -19.05 -3.65
N HIS A 397 -13.80 -19.69 -2.49
CA HIS A 397 -14.92 -20.57 -2.17
C HIS A 397 -15.53 -20.20 -0.84
N VAL A 398 -16.83 -20.47 -0.71
CA VAL A 398 -17.52 -20.56 0.57
C VAL A 398 -18.01 -21.98 0.75
N GLY A 399 -17.71 -22.55 1.91
CA GLY A 399 -17.96 -23.96 2.18
C GLY A 399 -18.66 -24.21 3.51
N GLU A 400 -19.27 -25.37 3.60
CA GLU A 400 -19.86 -25.91 4.82
C GLU A 400 -19.52 -27.40 4.93
N VAL A 401 -18.82 -27.77 6.01
CA VAL A 401 -18.67 -29.17 6.41
C VAL A 401 -19.81 -29.53 7.36
N ILE A 402 -20.47 -30.65 7.08
CA ILE A 402 -21.64 -31.16 7.78
C ILE A 402 -21.27 -32.51 8.40
N GLY A 403 -21.25 -32.53 9.73
CA GLY A 403 -21.07 -33.71 10.56
C GLY A 403 -22.31 -34.00 11.40
N MET A 404 -22.09 -34.33 12.67
CA MET A 404 -23.18 -34.63 13.60
C MET A 404 -22.90 -34.04 14.97
N ALA A 405 -23.83 -33.21 15.44
CA ALA A 405 -23.75 -32.66 16.79
C ALA A 405 -24.02 -33.76 17.81
N SER A 406 -23.17 -33.86 18.84
CA SER A 406 -23.32 -34.83 19.91
C SER A 406 -22.72 -34.33 21.22
N HIS A 407 -23.05 -34.95 22.34
CA HIS A 407 -22.54 -34.51 23.65
C HIS A 407 -21.03 -34.79 23.79
N ALA A 408 -20.25 -33.76 24.13
CA ALA A 408 -18.79 -33.80 24.14
C ALA A 408 -18.21 -34.74 25.20
N GLY A 409 -18.91 -34.98 26.32
CA GLY A 409 -18.44 -35.86 27.40
C GLY A 409 -18.78 -37.33 27.22
N THR A 410 -19.85 -37.64 26.47
CA THR A 410 -20.39 -39.02 26.40
C THR A 410 -20.22 -39.65 25.02
N THR A 411 -19.78 -38.89 24.01
CA THR A 411 -19.46 -39.44 22.69
C THR A 411 -17.98 -39.82 22.62
N PRO A 412 -17.65 -41.13 22.50
CA PRO A 412 -16.27 -41.59 22.32
C PRO A 412 -15.62 -40.99 21.06
N MET A 413 -14.28 -40.82 21.07
CA MET A 413 -13.55 -40.14 19.99
C MET A 413 -13.68 -40.83 18.63
N ASP A 414 -13.69 -42.17 18.61
CA ASP A 414 -13.83 -43.00 17.40
C ASP A 414 -15.24 -42.94 16.77
N ARG A 415 -16.20 -42.30 17.44
CA ARG A 415 -17.60 -42.18 17.00
C ARG A 415 -17.99 -40.76 16.59
N ARG A 416 -17.07 -39.80 16.68
CA ARG A 416 -17.38 -38.40 16.36
C ARG A 416 -17.38 -38.15 14.86
N ARG A 417 -18.29 -37.28 14.44
CA ARG A 417 -18.36 -36.66 13.12
C ARG A 417 -18.19 -35.15 13.31
N ASP A 418 -16.99 -34.76 13.72
CA ASP A 418 -16.66 -33.39 14.11
C ASP A 418 -16.30 -32.54 12.89
N ALA A 419 -17.18 -31.61 12.54
CA ALA A 419 -17.01 -30.73 11.39
C ALA A 419 -15.91 -29.69 11.61
N ALA A 420 -15.74 -29.16 12.83
CA ALA A 420 -14.74 -28.13 13.12
C ALA A 420 -13.33 -28.70 13.03
N CYS A 421 -13.10 -29.91 13.55
CA CYS A 421 -11.80 -30.59 13.41
C CYS A 421 -11.45 -30.89 11.95
N ALA A 422 -12.43 -31.18 11.09
CA ALA A 422 -12.17 -31.39 9.66
C ALA A 422 -11.71 -30.10 8.97
N VAL A 423 -12.36 -28.97 9.24
CA VAL A 423 -11.94 -27.68 8.67
C VAL A 423 -10.59 -27.23 9.27
N ALA A 424 -10.30 -27.55 10.52
CA ALA A 424 -8.98 -27.30 11.12
C ALA A 424 -7.86 -28.10 10.41
N GLU A 425 -8.10 -29.37 10.06
CA GLU A 425 -7.16 -30.15 9.23
C GLU A 425 -6.95 -29.52 7.85
N LEU A 426 -8.03 -29.05 7.23
CA LEU A 426 -7.96 -28.36 5.94
C LEU A 426 -7.14 -27.06 6.05
N ALA A 427 -7.36 -26.26 7.09
CA ALA A 427 -6.65 -25.00 7.31
C ALA A 427 -5.12 -25.22 7.37
N LEU A 428 -4.68 -26.22 8.13
CA LEU A 428 -3.27 -26.60 8.24
C LEU A 428 -2.72 -27.17 6.93
N TYR A 429 -3.54 -27.86 6.14
CA TYR A 429 -3.15 -28.31 4.81
C TYR A 429 -2.95 -27.13 3.86
N CYS A 430 -3.89 -26.18 3.82
CA CYS A 430 -3.82 -24.98 2.97
C CYS A 430 -2.50 -24.23 3.18
N GLU A 431 -2.18 -23.91 4.44
CA GLU A 431 -0.93 -23.24 4.82
C GLU A 431 0.29 -24.02 4.29
N ARG A 432 0.39 -25.30 4.63
CA ARG A 432 1.51 -26.15 4.20
C ARG A 432 1.65 -26.24 2.68
N ARG A 433 0.54 -26.39 1.96
CA ARG A 433 0.53 -26.58 0.50
C ARG A 433 0.91 -25.28 -0.23
N ALA A 434 0.48 -24.12 0.27
CA ALA A 434 0.86 -22.82 -0.30
C ALA A 434 2.35 -22.51 -0.07
N THR A 435 2.88 -22.76 1.14
CA THR A 435 4.31 -22.56 1.44
C THR A 435 5.25 -23.36 0.54
N GLN A 436 4.78 -24.47 -0.04
CA GLN A 436 5.56 -25.33 -0.94
C GLN A 436 5.53 -24.85 -2.41
N ASP A 437 4.79 -23.78 -2.71
CA ASP A 437 4.41 -23.38 -4.07
C ASP A 437 4.77 -21.92 -4.35
N GLY A 438 6.03 -21.56 -4.07
CA GLY A 438 6.58 -20.23 -4.34
C GLY A 438 5.76 -19.12 -3.66
N ASP A 439 5.35 -18.13 -4.45
CA ASP A 439 4.58 -16.96 -3.98
C ASP A 439 3.06 -17.21 -3.91
N SER A 440 2.64 -18.48 -3.84
CA SER A 440 1.23 -18.82 -3.63
C SER A 440 0.81 -18.56 -2.19
N VAL A 441 -0.44 -18.13 -2.00
CA VAL A 441 -1.05 -17.96 -0.68
C VAL A 441 -2.39 -18.68 -0.62
N ALA A 442 -2.70 -19.27 0.54
CA ALA A 442 -3.95 -19.95 0.79
C ALA A 442 -4.47 -19.61 2.18
N THR A 443 -5.67 -19.02 2.25
CA THR A 443 -6.21 -18.45 3.48
C THR A 443 -7.62 -18.95 3.74
N ILE A 444 -7.89 -19.38 4.98
CA ILE A 444 -9.25 -19.52 5.52
C ILE A 444 -9.54 -18.29 6.37
N GLY A 445 -10.19 -17.29 5.74
CA GLY A 445 -10.49 -16.01 6.39
C GLY A 445 -11.77 -16.03 7.23
N LEU A 446 -12.71 -16.92 6.89
CA LEU A 446 -13.93 -17.16 7.65
C LEU A 446 -13.88 -18.57 8.21
N LEU A 447 -14.12 -18.71 9.51
CA LEU A 447 -14.22 -20.00 10.19
C LEU A 447 -15.25 -19.88 11.33
N ASN A 448 -16.39 -20.54 11.20
CA ASN A 448 -17.49 -20.40 12.14
C ASN A 448 -18.18 -21.74 12.43
N VAL A 449 -18.57 -21.95 13.69
CA VAL A 449 -19.41 -23.07 14.14
C VAL A 449 -20.77 -22.47 14.52
N PRO A 450 -21.77 -22.51 13.63
CA PRO A 450 -23.06 -21.87 13.88
C PRO A 450 -23.74 -22.43 15.13
N GLY A 451 -24.06 -21.55 16.09
CA GLY A 451 -24.70 -21.95 17.34
C GLY A 451 -23.83 -22.87 18.22
N GLY A 452 -22.50 -22.77 18.12
CA GLY A 452 -21.56 -23.61 18.88
C GLY A 452 -21.78 -23.53 20.40
N SER A 453 -21.55 -24.67 21.08
CA SER A 453 -21.60 -24.79 22.54
C SER A 453 -20.38 -25.55 23.05
N ILE A 454 -19.84 -25.13 24.20
CA ILE A 454 -18.59 -25.68 24.79
C ILE A 454 -18.67 -27.21 24.99
N ASN A 455 -19.86 -27.74 25.28
CA ASN A 455 -20.09 -29.16 25.59
C ASN A 455 -20.68 -29.98 24.43
N VAL A 456 -20.64 -29.48 23.19
CA VAL A 456 -21.20 -30.13 22.01
C VAL A 456 -20.12 -30.30 20.94
N VAL A 457 -19.99 -31.52 20.42
CA VAL A 457 -19.17 -31.81 19.22
C VAL A 457 -19.75 -31.02 18.04
N PRO A 458 -18.97 -30.18 17.33
CA PRO A 458 -19.48 -29.39 16.22
C PRO A 458 -20.04 -30.23 15.08
N GLY A 459 -21.37 -30.15 14.89
CA GLY A 459 -22.05 -30.82 13.79
C GLY A 459 -21.99 -30.07 12.46
N ARG A 460 -21.61 -28.79 12.46
CA ARG A 460 -21.48 -27.95 11.26
C ARG A 460 -20.31 -26.99 11.44
N CYS A 461 -19.61 -26.70 10.36
CA CYS A 461 -18.63 -25.63 10.32
C CYS A 461 -18.66 -24.95 8.94
N THR A 462 -18.92 -23.65 8.92
CA THR A 462 -18.90 -22.83 7.71
C THR A 462 -17.55 -22.13 7.59
N PHE A 463 -16.99 -22.07 6.39
CA PHE A 463 -15.66 -21.53 6.15
C PHE A 463 -15.52 -20.87 4.78
N SER A 464 -14.44 -20.13 4.57
CA SER A 464 -14.04 -19.65 3.24
C SER A 464 -12.68 -20.22 2.82
N LEU A 465 -12.42 -20.22 1.51
CA LEU A 465 -11.09 -20.40 0.93
C LEU A 465 -10.79 -19.18 0.06
N ASP A 466 -9.63 -18.59 0.22
CA ASP A 466 -9.04 -17.60 -0.71
C ASP A 466 -7.66 -18.13 -1.12
N LEU A 467 -7.54 -18.58 -2.36
CA LEU A 467 -6.34 -19.18 -2.92
C LEU A 467 -5.82 -18.28 -4.03
N ARG A 468 -4.57 -17.82 -3.92
CA ARG A 468 -3.96 -16.93 -4.91
C ARG A 468 -2.59 -17.44 -5.34
N ALA A 469 -2.23 -17.20 -6.59
CA ALA A 469 -0.92 -17.52 -7.13
C ALA A 469 -0.54 -16.58 -8.28
N PRO A 470 0.76 -16.39 -8.58
CA PRO A 470 1.20 -15.54 -9.68
C PRO A 470 0.75 -15.99 -11.07
N LEU A 471 0.49 -17.30 -11.26
CA LEU A 471 0.09 -17.88 -12.54
C LEU A 471 -1.22 -18.67 -12.40
N ASP A 472 -2.05 -18.66 -13.45
CA ASP A 472 -3.31 -19.41 -13.48
C ASP A 472 -3.11 -20.90 -13.25
N ALA A 473 -2.15 -21.52 -13.94
CA ALA A 473 -1.86 -22.95 -13.79
C ALA A 473 -1.42 -23.32 -12.37
N GLN A 474 -0.74 -22.38 -11.69
CA GLN A 474 -0.30 -22.55 -10.31
C GLN A 474 -1.48 -22.43 -9.33
N ARG A 475 -2.33 -21.42 -9.49
CA ARG A 475 -3.60 -21.28 -8.75
C ARG A 475 -4.47 -22.52 -8.92
N ASP A 476 -4.64 -23.01 -10.15
CA ASP A 476 -5.49 -24.16 -10.46
C ASP A 476 -4.94 -25.46 -9.85
N ALA A 477 -3.61 -25.60 -9.81
CA ALA A 477 -2.98 -26.71 -9.11
C ALA A 477 -3.20 -26.63 -7.59
N LEU A 478 -2.99 -25.46 -6.99
CA LEU A 478 -3.26 -25.21 -5.58
C LEU A 478 -4.73 -25.49 -5.22
N GLU A 479 -5.66 -24.98 -6.02
CA GLU A 479 -7.10 -25.22 -5.86
C GLU A 479 -7.41 -26.72 -5.90
N ARG A 480 -7.00 -27.41 -6.96
CA ARG A 480 -7.25 -28.84 -7.13
C ARG A 480 -6.71 -29.65 -5.94
N ASP A 481 -5.51 -29.34 -5.47
CA ASP A 481 -4.87 -30.08 -4.38
C ASP A 481 -5.60 -29.83 -3.05
N VAL A 482 -5.98 -28.58 -2.75
CA VAL A 482 -6.78 -28.22 -1.56
C VAL A 482 -8.17 -28.86 -1.58
N LEU A 483 -8.85 -28.84 -2.72
CA LEU A 483 -10.18 -29.45 -2.87
C LEU A 483 -10.12 -30.99 -2.76
N SER A 484 -9.04 -31.60 -3.27
CA SER A 484 -8.82 -33.04 -3.15
C SER A 484 -8.57 -33.43 -1.69
N GLU A 485 -7.78 -32.65 -0.94
CA GLU A 485 -7.57 -32.89 0.49
C GLU A 485 -8.88 -32.72 1.29
N LEU A 486 -9.66 -31.67 1.01
CA LEU A 486 -10.97 -31.48 1.65
C LEU A 486 -11.87 -32.72 1.50
N GLN A 487 -11.92 -33.26 0.28
CA GLN A 487 -12.69 -34.48 0.01
C GLN A 487 -12.13 -35.69 0.79
N ALA A 488 -10.80 -35.88 0.78
CA ALA A 488 -10.16 -36.98 1.52
C ALA A 488 -10.37 -36.87 3.05
N ILE A 489 -10.31 -35.67 3.62
CA ILE A 489 -10.61 -35.40 5.03
C ILE A 489 -12.06 -35.80 5.34
N CYS A 490 -13.02 -35.37 4.50
CA CYS A 490 -14.44 -35.66 4.70
C CYS A 490 -14.74 -37.16 4.61
N GLU A 491 -14.17 -37.86 3.64
CA GLU A 491 -14.30 -39.31 3.49
C GLU A 491 -13.72 -40.06 4.69
N ARG A 492 -12.48 -39.73 5.10
CA ARG A 492 -11.81 -40.33 6.27
C ARG A 492 -12.61 -40.13 7.56
N ARG A 493 -13.24 -38.96 7.71
CA ARG A 493 -13.99 -38.58 8.92
C ARG A 493 -15.49 -38.93 8.85
N GLY A 494 -15.99 -39.37 7.70
CA GLY A 494 -17.41 -39.69 7.49
C GLY A 494 -18.32 -38.46 7.52
N LEU A 495 -17.88 -37.36 6.91
CA LEU A 495 -18.55 -36.06 6.86
C LEU A 495 -19.06 -35.76 5.45
N ALA A 496 -20.04 -34.88 5.34
CA ALA A 496 -20.45 -34.30 4.07
C ALA A 496 -19.90 -32.88 3.92
N VAL A 497 -19.70 -32.42 2.69
CA VAL A 497 -19.27 -31.05 2.40
C VAL A 497 -20.14 -30.44 1.31
N LYS A 498 -20.44 -29.15 1.46
CA LYS A 498 -20.98 -28.29 0.42
C LYS A 498 -19.96 -27.20 0.15
N LEU A 499 -19.70 -26.92 -1.12
CA LEU A 499 -18.75 -25.91 -1.52
C LEU A 499 -19.28 -25.17 -2.74
N GLU A 500 -19.21 -23.84 -2.69
CA GLU A 500 -19.59 -22.95 -3.78
C GLU A 500 -18.36 -22.14 -4.19
N LYS A 501 -18.02 -22.15 -5.48
CA LYS A 501 -17.03 -21.25 -6.05
C LYS A 501 -17.68 -19.89 -6.25
N THR A 502 -17.24 -18.90 -5.48
CA THR A 502 -17.85 -17.57 -5.47
C THR A 502 -17.12 -16.59 -6.39
N MET A 503 -15.86 -16.85 -6.71
CA MET A 503 -15.04 -15.98 -7.56
C MET A 503 -13.90 -16.77 -8.20
N ALA A 504 -13.58 -16.44 -9.44
CA ALA A 504 -12.34 -16.81 -10.09
C ALA A 504 -11.85 -15.62 -10.93
N ALA A 505 -10.58 -15.27 -10.80
CA ALA A 505 -9.92 -14.22 -11.56
C ALA A 505 -8.58 -14.72 -12.08
N SER A 506 -8.32 -14.49 -13.37
CA SER A 506 -7.04 -14.84 -13.99
C SER A 506 -5.90 -13.96 -13.49
N ALA A 507 -4.67 -14.46 -13.56
CA ALA A 507 -3.48 -13.67 -13.36
C ALA A 507 -3.41 -12.54 -14.41
N ALA A 508 -2.89 -11.39 -14.00
CA ALA A 508 -2.59 -10.28 -14.91
C ALA A 508 -1.08 -9.98 -14.86
N PRO A 509 -0.26 -10.70 -15.65
CA PRO A 509 1.18 -10.47 -15.70
C PRO A 509 1.50 -9.08 -16.26
N SER A 510 2.51 -8.44 -15.66
CA SER A 510 3.10 -7.23 -16.24
C SER A 510 3.74 -7.56 -17.58
N ALA A 511 3.49 -6.73 -18.59
CA ALA A 511 4.11 -6.81 -19.89
C ALA A 511 5.65 -6.66 -19.75
N PRO A 512 6.46 -7.59 -20.28
CA PRO A 512 7.91 -7.61 -20.04
C PRO A 512 8.64 -6.30 -20.38
N GLU A 513 8.25 -5.64 -21.47
CA GLU A 513 8.86 -4.37 -21.88
C GLU A 513 8.54 -3.23 -20.90
N TRP A 514 7.32 -3.18 -20.38
CA TRP A 514 6.90 -2.19 -19.39
C TRP A 514 7.53 -2.43 -18.02
N GLN A 515 7.63 -3.69 -17.60
CA GLN A 515 8.40 -4.08 -16.43
C GLN A 515 9.87 -3.64 -16.54
N ALA A 516 10.50 -3.86 -17.70
CA ALA A 516 11.88 -3.43 -17.93
C ALA A 516 12.04 -1.90 -17.92
N ARG A 517 11.03 -1.13 -18.34
CA ARG A 517 11.03 0.35 -18.21
C ARG A 517 10.99 0.79 -16.74
N TRP A 518 10.19 0.11 -15.91
CA TRP A 518 10.18 0.35 -14.47
C TRP A 518 11.53 0.01 -13.81
N GLU A 519 12.14 -1.12 -14.17
CA GLU A 519 13.46 -1.49 -13.65
C GLU A 519 14.53 -0.46 -14.00
N ARG A 520 14.55 0.03 -15.25
CA ARG A 520 15.46 1.09 -15.66
C ARG A 520 15.18 2.41 -14.94
N ALA A 521 13.91 2.72 -14.70
CA ALA A 521 13.51 3.92 -13.95
C ALA A 521 13.98 3.86 -12.49
N VAL A 522 13.77 2.74 -11.80
CA VAL A 522 14.25 2.53 -10.41
C VAL A 522 15.78 2.55 -10.36
N ALA A 523 16.45 1.91 -11.33
CA ALA A 523 17.91 1.92 -11.42
C ALA A 523 18.48 3.33 -11.67
N ALA A 524 17.79 4.16 -12.46
CA ALA A 524 18.19 5.56 -12.70
C ALA A 524 18.14 6.42 -11.42
N LEU A 525 17.31 6.04 -10.44
CA LEU A 525 17.30 6.66 -9.11
C LEU A 525 18.46 6.17 -8.22
N GLY A 526 19.29 5.23 -8.69
CA GLY A 526 20.38 4.65 -7.91
C GLY A 526 19.93 3.58 -6.91
N LEU A 527 18.75 2.98 -7.13
CA LEU A 527 18.15 1.96 -6.28
C LEU A 527 18.17 0.59 -6.96
N PRO A 528 18.26 -0.52 -6.21
CA PRO A 528 18.12 -1.85 -6.80
C PRO A 528 16.67 -2.08 -7.25
N ALA A 529 16.49 -2.69 -8.41
CA ALA A 529 15.18 -3.13 -8.86
C ALA A 529 14.81 -4.44 -8.13
N HIS A 530 13.73 -4.41 -7.35
CA HIS A 530 13.14 -5.60 -6.75
C HIS A 530 11.85 -5.96 -7.47
N ARG A 531 11.75 -7.23 -7.89
CA ARG A 531 10.58 -7.79 -8.56
C ARG A 531 9.71 -8.52 -7.54
N MET A 532 8.42 -8.26 -7.53
CA MET A 532 7.47 -8.91 -6.63
C MET A 532 6.08 -9.04 -7.26
N PRO A 533 5.24 -10.01 -6.88
CA PRO A 533 3.84 -10.04 -7.31
C PRO A 533 2.99 -9.05 -6.51
N SER A 534 1.84 -8.64 -7.06
CA SER A 534 0.75 -8.06 -6.29
C SER A 534 -0.15 -9.16 -5.75
N GLY A 535 -0.35 -9.16 -4.43
CA GLY A 535 -1.32 -10.03 -3.78
C GLY A 535 -2.75 -9.54 -3.91
N ALA A 536 -2.99 -8.25 -4.11
CA ALA A 536 -4.29 -7.60 -4.18
C ALA A 536 -4.78 -7.43 -5.63
N GLY A 537 -6.08 -7.25 -5.81
CA GLY A 537 -6.63 -6.87 -7.13
C GLY A 537 -6.41 -5.37 -7.38
N HIS A 538 -6.33 -4.98 -8.65
CA HIS A 538 -6.23 -3.58 -9.08
C HIS A 538 -6.91 -3.41 -10.43
N ASP A 539 -7.27 -2.19 -10.81
CA ASP A 539 -7.84 -1.89 -12.12
C ASP A 539 -6.97 -2.39 -13.28
N ALA A 540 -5.64 -2.39 -13.12
CA ALA A 540 -4.69 -3.03 -14.04
C ALA A 540 -5.07 -4.46 -14.46
N MET A 541 -5.76 -5.23 -13.60
CA MET A 541 -6.25 -6.57 -13.95
C MET A 541 -7.23 -6.54 -15.12
N LYS A 542 -8.09 -5.52 -15.20
CA LYS A 542 -9.02 -5.35 -16.32
C LYS A 542 -8.32 -4.83 -17.55
N LEU A 543 -7.45 -3.83 -17.40
CA LEU A 543 -6.72 -3.26 -18.53
C LEU A 543 -5.81 -4.30 -19.20
N HIS A 544 -5.26 -5.24 -18.43
CA HIS A 544 -4.47 -6.38 -18.94
C HIS A 544 -5.21 -7.19 -20.02
N GLU A 545 -6.54 -7.30 -19.94
CA GLU A 545 -7.33 -8.12 -20.87
C GLU A 545 -7.33 -7.54 -22.30
N VAL A 546 -7.00 -6.25 -22.47
CA VAL A 546 -7.09 -5.55 -23.77
C VAL A 546 -5.81 -4.83 -24.18
N MET A 547 -4.87 -4.56 -23.28
CA MET A 547 -3.62 -3.85 -23.59
C MET A 547 -2.45 -4.27 -22.68
N PRO A 548 -1.19 -4.04 -23.10
CA PRO A 548 -0.03 -4.26 -22.24
C PRO A 548 -0.13 -3.40 -20.97
N GLN A 549 0.11 -3.99 -19.80
CA GLN A 549 0.11 -3.27 -18.52
C GLN A 549 1.36 -3.52 -17.69
N ALA A 550 1.76 -2.60 -16.81
CA ALA A 550 2.67 -2.92 -15.71
C ALA A 550 2.46 -1.97 -14.52
N MET A 551 2.77 -2.46 -13.32
CA MET A 551 2.64 -1.67 -12.09
C MET A 551 3.98 -1.38 -11.39
N LEU A 552 4.01 -0.29 -10.63
CA LEU A 552 5.05 0.04 -9.67
C LEU A 552 4.44 0.19 -8.28
N PHE A 553 5.00 -0.51 -7.30
CA PHE A 553 4.64 -0.36 -5.90
C PHE A 553 5.48 0.67 -5.17
N VAL A 554 4.84 1.35 -4.23
CA VAL A 554 5.45 2.23 -3.25
C VAL A 554 5.32 1.60 -1.87
N ARG A 555 6.39 1.67 -1.07
CA ARG A 555 6.41 1.17 0.30
C ARG A 555 5.30 1.80 1.15
N GLY A 556 4.60 0.96 1.90
CA GLY A 556 3.71 1.39 2.99
C GLY A 556 4.44 1.44 4.34
N GLU A 557 4.04 2.40 5.17
CA GLU A 557 4.46 2.55 6.56
C GLU A 557 3.72 1.56 7.48
N ASN A 558 4.13 1.51 8.75
CA ASN A 558 3.53 0.63 9.76
C ASN A 558 3.49 -0.86 9.33
N SER A 559 4.52 -1.33 8.62
CA SER A 559 4.57 -2.67 8.02
C SER A 559 3.55 -2.90 6.89
N GLY A 560 3.26 -1.83 6.13
CA GLY A 560 2.48 -1.93 4.90
C GLY A 560 1.01 -2.23 5.09
N ILE A 561 0.45 -1.93 6.27
CA ILE A 561 -1.00 -2.02 6.49
C ILE A 561 -1.74 -1.17 5.45
N SER A 562 -2.77 -1.78 4.87
CA SER A 562 -3.76 -1.16 3.98
C SER A 562 -5.16 -1.42 4.51
N HIS A 563 -6.18 -0.79 3.91
CA HIS A 563 -7.58 -0.92 4.33
C HIS A 563 -7.76 -0.58 5.82
N ASN A 564 -6.95 0.37 6.29
CA ASN A 564 -6.80 0.72 7.69
C ASN A 564 -6.48 2.22 7.80
N PRO A 565 -7.02 2.94 8.80
CA PRO A 565 -6.73 4.37 8.97
C PRO A 565 -5.26 4.69 9.29
N LEU A 566 -4.45 3.68 9.63
CA LEU A 566 -3.01 3.80 9.86
C LEU A 566 -2.16 3.61 8.59
N GLU A 567 -2.77 3.31 7.44
CA GLU A 567 -2.10 3.29 6.15
C GLU A 567 -1.41 4.64 5.88
N SER A 568 -0.13 4.58 5.49
CA SER A 568 0.65 5.76 5.16
C SER A 568 1.82 5.44 4.23
N SER A 569 2.28 6.42 3.48
CA SER A 569 3.58 6.41 2.79
C SER A 569 4.29 7.74 3.07
N THR A 570 5.62 7.74 3.06
CA THR A 570 6.42 8.95 3.28
C THR A 570 6.42 9.84 2.03
N SER A 571 6.57 11.16 2.21
CA SER A 571 6.79 12.05 1.06
C SER A 571 8.06 11.71 0.30
N ASP A 572 9.10 11.21 0.96
CA ASP A 572 10.34 10.78 0.31
C ASP A 572 10.13 9.58 -0.63
N ASP A 573 9.34 8.59 -0.23
CA ASP A 573 9.03 7.43 -1.08
C ASP A 573 8.12 7.84 -2.26
N ILE A 574 7.17 8.74 -2.01
CA ILE A 574 6.29 9.30 -3.04
C ILE A 574 7.11 10.12 -4.05
N GLU A 575 8.08 10.93 -3.61
CA GLU A 575 9.00 11.67 -4.48
C GLU A 575 9.73 10.72 -5.44
N LEU A 576 10.28 9.63 -4.91
CA LEU A 576 10.97 8.62 -5.72
C LEU A 576 10.02 7.96 -6.71
N CYS A 577 8.76 7.72 -6.34
CA CYS A 577 7.74 7.22 -7.26
C CYS A 577 7.46 8.20 -8.42
N VAL A 578 7.28 9.49 -8.13
CA VAL A 578 7.09 10.53 -9.15
C VAL A 578 8.29 10.59 -10.09
N LEU A 579 9.52 10.61 -9.56
CA LEU A 579 10.74 10.62 -10.37
C LEU A 579 10.90 9.35 -11.22
N ALA A 580 10.55 8.17 -10.68
CA ALA A 580 10.52 6.94 -11.46
C ALA A 580 9.52 7.02 -12.62
N PHE A 581 8.33 7.58 -12.38
CA PHE A 581 7.32 7.79 -13.41
C PHE A 581 7.83 8.75 -14.50
N GLU A 582 8.46 9.87 -14.12
CA GLU A 582 9.10 10.79 -15.06
C GLU A 582 10.19 10.09 -15.89
N HIS A 583 10.99 9.20 -15.29
CA HIS A 583 11.97 8.40 -16.02
C HIS A 583 11.31 7.47 -17.04
N VAL A 584 10.17 6.85 -16.74
CA VAL A 584 9.42 6.06 -17.73
C VAL A 584 8.91 6.93 -18.87
N LEU A 585 8.35 8.10 -18.57
CA LEU A 585 7.90 9.06 -19.60
C LEU A 585 9.05 9.50 -20.52
N ASN A 586 10.21 9.80 -19.95
CA ASN A 586 11.40 10.20 -20.71
C ASN A 586 11.96 9.05 -21.56
N GLN A 587 11.95 7.82 -21.04
CA GLN A 587 12.34 6.63 -21.81
C GLN A 587 11.43 6.46 -23.03
N LEU A 588 10.11 6.48 -22.83
CA LEU A 588 9.14 6.36 -23.93
C LEU A 588 9.29 7.49 -24.96
N ALA A 589 9.54 8.72 -24.53
CA ALA A 589 9.70 9.85 -25.43
C ALA A 589 10.96 9.72 -26.31
N ASN A 590 12.00 9.02 -25.85
CA ASN A 590 13.19 8.73 -26.62
C ASN A 590 13.03 7.50 -27.53
N GLU A 591 12.14 6.57 -27.17
CA GLU A 591 11.82 5.37 -27.94
C GLU A 591 10.78 5.64 -29.04
N THR A 592 9.92 6.65 -28.84
CA THR A 592 8.89 7.08 -29.81
C THR A 592 9.50 8.09 -30.77
N PRO A 593 9.65 7.76 -32.07
CA PRO A 593 10.36 8.59 -33.04
C PRO A 593 9.68 9.92 -33.38
#